data_AF-A0A165GVA5-F1
#
_entry.id   AF-A0A165GVA5-F1
#
_cell.length_a   1.000
_cell.length_b   1.000
_cell.length_c   1.000
_cell.angle_alpha   90.00
_cell.angle_beta   90.00
_cell.angle_gamma   90.00
#
_symmetry.space_group_name_H-M   'P 1'
#
loop_
_entity.id
_entity.type
_entity.pdbx_description
1 polymer ?
#
loop_
_entity_poly.entity_id
_entity_poly.type
_entity_poly.pdbx_seq_one_letter_code
_entity_poly.pdbx_strand_id
1 'polypeptide(L)'
;MSAAGTTPALGALIWIATKPLIRLVASVSFGYLLAKLDLLGSIAARGVGQIILNITLPALLFSKLVPAFTSQNIVALGPLVFIALLYQALGFVFAWFIRLFFYVPTRFQRGILVAGGWSNWGDVPVAVLMSITSQAPFTPSTDEALAIAYLAPFILVYFVTLFPMGGFRILLKDFKDPLLEDEGDMGFRARLRDEIAFFRSIFRRLSFRSSKSDISVDEETDEKEQSPVAAEPTPEEELHPHPERYLSEHGGESHRRHVTFLPDESTAAPTQAGPFSQNGTTLNGLEEGGPRLRVATPPMVIGTGMRDGSIRSRILPFLRSLLEPICLTMVFAIIIALVPKLKALFVEVDGVSMPNAPDGLPPLSFMLDIATFFGNASVPMGLLCLGSAFARMHLPRPIWKAPLGSIISMSIAKMVILPILAVLIVQALTYHTGMLDPNDKVLRFVAIFLSAVPTATTQVYLTQVHSPDGDCPDLPAYLILQYVFMFGSMPIVTAYVLNQLF
;
A
#
# COMPACT_ATOMS: atom_id res chain seq x y z
N MET A 1 14.04 -31.06 -39.41
CA MET A 1 13.39 -32.11 -38.57
C MET A 1 12.83 -31.43 -37.33
N SER A 2 11.72 -31.90 -36.76
CA SER A 2 11.11 -31.27 -35.60
C SER A 2 11.97 -31.47 -34.34
N ALA A 3 12.41 -30.37 -33.72
CA ALA A 3 12.82 -30.40 -32.33
C ALA A 3 11.54 -30.43 -31.48
N ALA A 4 11.03 -31.63 -31.22
CA ALA A 4 9.88 -31.81 -30.34
C ALA A 4 10.28 -31.37 -28.92
N GLY A 5 9.91 -30.14 -28.56
CA GLY A 5 10.17 -29.57 -27.25
C GLY A 5 9.55 -30.45 -26.18
N THR A 6 10.38 -31.21 -25.46
CA THR A 6 9.92 -32.10 -24.40
C THR A 6 9.24 -31.26 -23.33
N THR A 7 7.92 -31.40 -23.19
CA THR A 7 7.15 -30.75 -22.13
C THR A 7 7.84 -31.04 -20.80
N PRO A 8 8.22 -30.01 -20.02
CA PRO A 8 8.98 -30.20 -18.79
C PRO A 8 8.24 -31.17 -17.86
N ALA A 9 8.96 -32.19 -17.38
CA ALA A 9 8.37 -33.25 -16.55
C ALA A 9 7.60 -32.65 -15.37
N LEU A 10 6.49 -33.28 -14.96
CA LEU A 10 5.57 -32.72 -13.95
C LEU A 10 6.27 -32.25 -12.67
N GLY A 11 7.28 -33.00 -12.19
CA GLY A 11 8.10 -32.61 -11.04
C GLY A 11 8.93 -31.34 -11.25
N ALA A 12 9.42 -31.07 -12.46
CA ALA A 12 10.13 -29.83 -12.79
C ALA A 12 9.16 -28.64 -12.79
N LEU A 13 7.97 -28.76 -13.39
CA LEU A 13 6.93 -27.73 -13.33
C LEU A 13 6.51 -27.40 -11.90
N ILE A 14 6.29 -28.43 -11.07
CA ILE A 14 5.97 -28.27 -9.64
C ILE A 14 7.12 -27.56 -8.92
N TRP A 15 8.37 -27.96 -9.15
CA TRP A 15 9.54 -27.33 -8.53
C TRP A 15 9.69 -25.85 -8.91
N ILE A 16 9.51 -25.54 -10.21
CA ILE A 16 9.52 -24.18 -10.76
C ILE A 16 8.46 -23.30 -10.10
N ALA A 17 7.21 -23.76 -10.00
CA ALA A 17 6.15 -23.02 -9.34
C ALA A 17 6.38 -22.87 -7.82
N THR A 18 7.00 -23.87 -7.18
CA THR A 18 7.19 -23.92 -5.72
C THR A 18 8.40 -23.11 -5.24
N LYS A 19 9.46 -23.00 -6.05
CA LYS A 19 10.73 -22.34 -5.66
C LYS A 19 10.57 -20.86 -5.23
N PRO A 20 9.79 -19.99 -5.92
CA PRO A 20 9.50 -18.64 -5.44
C PRO A 20 8.72 -18.62 -4.12
N LEU A 21 7.86 -19.61 -3.90
CA LEU A 21 7.01 -19.71 -2.71
C LEU A 21 7.81 -20.15 -1.48
N ILE A 22 8.80 -21.03 -1.65
CA ILE A 22 9.78 -21.36 -0.59
C ILE A 22 10.54 -20.10 -0.16
N ARG A 23 11.01 -19.27 -1.11
CA ARG A 23 11.68 -18.00 -0.81
C ARG A 23 10.77 -17.06 0.00
N LEU A 24 9.50 -16.93 -0.39
CA LEU A 24 8.53 -16.11 0.33
C LEU A 24 8.29 -16.63 1.76
N VAL A 25 8.01 -17.94 1.92
CA VAL A 25 7.75 -18.54 3.23
C VAL A 25 8.95 -18.39 4.15
N ALA A 26 10.18 -18.63 3.66
CA ALA A 26 11.40 -18.43 4.44
C ALA A 26 11.57 -16.97 4.91
N SER A 27 11.40 -15.99 4.00
CA SER A 27 11.49 -14.56 4.35
C SER A 27 10.45 -14.15 5.41
N VAL A 28 9.22 -14.65 5.30
CA VAL A 28 8.14 -14.41 6.27
C VAL A 28 8.44 -15.08 7.62
N SER A 29 8.94 -16.32 7.61
CA SER A 29 9.33 -17.05 8.82
C SER A 29 10.44 -16.36 9.60
N PHE A 30 11.43 -15.75 8.94
CA PHE A 30 12.43 -14.92 9.61
C PHE A 30 11.81 -13.68 10.28
N GLY A 31 10.88 -12.99 9.60
CA GLY A 31 10.17 -11.85 10.20
C GLY A 31 9.33 -12.24 11.42
N TYR A 32 8.69 -13.41 11.36
CA TYR A 32 7.94 -13.98 12.48
C TYR A 32 8.86 -14.32 13.65
N LEU A 33 9.99 -15.00 13.39
CA LEU A 33 10.95 -15.39 14.42
C LEU A 33 11.58 -14.18 15.10
N LEU A 34 12.05 -13.18 14.33
CA LEU A 34 12.60 -11.94 14.88
C LEU A 34 11.57 -11.19 15.75
N ALA A 35 10.28 -11.21 15.39
CA ALA A 35 9.23 -10.60 16.20
C ALA A 35 8.85 -11.44 17.43
N LYS A 36 9.05 -12.77 17.43
CA LYS A 36 8.91 -13.62 18.63
C LYS A 36 10.13 -13.57 19.56
N LEU A 37 11.28 -13.12 19.06
CA LEU A 37 12.49 -12.80 19.83
C LEU A 37 12.56 -11.31 20.22
N ASP A 38 11.48 -10.54 19.99
CA ASP A 38 11.35 -9.08 20.16
C ASP A 38 12.35 -8.18 19.39
N LEU A 39 13.30 -8.77 18.67
CA LEU A 39 14.22 -8.10 17.74
C LEU A 39 13.50 -7.33 16.62
N LEU A 40 12.25 -7.69 16.31
CA LEU A 40 11.37 -7.00 15.35
C LEU A 40 9.98 -6.70 15.96
N GLY A 41 9.97 -6.10 17.15
CA GLY A 41 8.77 -5.50 17.77
C GLY A 41 8.10 -4.41 16.91
N SER A 42 6.94 -3.88 17.33
CA SER A 42 6.13 -2.97 16.50
C SER A 42 6.85 -1.69 16.08
N ILE A 43 7.62 -1.08 16.99
CA ILE A 43 8.44 0.11 16.73
C ILE A 43 9.52 -0.19 15.67
N ALA A 44 10.18 -1.35 15.75
CA ALA A 44 11.18 -1.77 14.77
C ALA A 44 10.56 -2.06 13.40
N ALA A 45 9.41 -2.75 13.35
CA ALA A 45 8.66 -2.99 12.12
C ALA A 45 8.18 -1.69 11.46
N ARG A 46 7.76 -0.70 12.26
CA ARG A 46 7.45 0.66 11.84
C ARG A 46 8.67 1.39 11.25
N GLY A 47 9.83 1.26 11.87
CA GLY A 47 11.11 1.79 11.36
C GLY A 47 11.51 1.16 10.01
N VAL A 48 11.42 -0.16 9.89
CA VAL A 48 11.64 -0.88 8.61
C VAL A 48 10.66 -0.39 7.54
N GLY A 49 9.38 -0.20 7.89
CA GLY A 49 8.38 0.40 7.00
C GLY A 49 8.73 1.82 6.53
N GLN A 50 9.35 2.64 7.39
CA GLN A 50 9.85 3.97 7.00
C GLN A 50 11.05 3.88 6.05
N ILE A 51 11.98 2.94 6.26
CA ILE A 51 13.11 2.69 5.34
C ILE A 51 12.61 2.24 3.97
N ILE A 52 11.61 1.34 3.95
CA ILE A 52 10.94 0.90 2.72
C ILE A 52 10.37 2.12 1.97
N LEU A 53 9.49 2.89 2.60
CA LEU A 53 8.76 3.97 1.93
C LEU A 53 9.66 5.12 1.45
N ASN A 54 10.79 5.41 2.12
CA ASN A 54 11.61 6.57 1.79
C ASN A 54 12.86 6.25 0.95
N ILE A 55 13.35 5.00 0.95
CA ILE A 55 14.61 4.63 0.27
C ILE A 55 14.40 3.48 -0.70
N THR A 56 14.09 2.29 -0.21
CA THR A 56 14.22 1.07 -1.03
C THR A 56 13.04 0.85 -1.97
N LEU A 57 11.84 1.32 -1.62
CA LEU A 57 10.68 1.29 -2.53
C LEU A 57 10.82 2.32 -3.68
N PRO A 58 11.22 3.59 -3.45
CA PRO A 58 11.66 4.48 -4.55
C PRO A 58 12.76 3.86 -5.43
N ALA A 59 13.79 3.25 -4.84
CA ALA A 59 14.88 2.61 -5.58
C ALA A 59 14.40 1.44 -6.45
N LEU A 60 13.49 0.61 -5.93
CA LEU A 60 12.83 -0.45 -6.69
C LEU A 60 12.00 0.11 -7.85
N LEU A 61 11.30 1.22 -7.66
CA LEU A 61 10.54 1.86 -8.73
C LEU A 61 11.44 2.41 -9.84
N PHE A 62 12.53 3.09 -9.48
CA PHE A 62 13.48 3.60 -10.47
C PHE A 62 14.08 2.46 -11.32
N SER A 63 14.57 1.41 -10.64
CA SER A 63 15.21 0.26 -11.30
C SER A 63 14.26 -0.62 -12.12
N LYS A 64 12.94 -0.58 -11.88
CA LYS A 64 11.94 -1.28 -12.72
C LYS A 64 11.33 -0.41 -13.81
N LEU A 65 11.05 0.87 -13.56
CA LEU A 65 10.35 1.73 -14.51
C LEU A 65 11.28 2.30 -15.60
N VAL A 66 12.54 2.63 -15.28
CA VAL A 66 13.49 3.19 -16.28
C VAL A 66 13.80 2.20 -17.42
N PRO A 67 14.10 0.92 -17.17
CA PRO A 67 14.36 -0.03 -18.27
C PRO A 67 13.11 -0.42 -19.04
N ALA A 68 11.95 -0.57 -18.38
CA ALA A 68 10.80 -1.27 -18.94
C ALA A 68 9.99 -0.49 -20.00
N PHE A 69 9.97 0.85 -19.95
CA PHE A 69 9.28 1.65 -20.97
C PHE A 69 10.22 2.03 -22.12
N THR A 70 9.71 1.94 -23.35
CA THR A 70 10.36 2.43 -24.58
C THR A 70 9.33 3.18 -25.42
N SER A 71 9.80 4.09 -26.29
CA SER A 71 8.93 4.84 -27.21
C SER A 71 8.29 3.94 -28.28
N GLN A 72 8.88 2.80 -28.60
CA GLN A 72 8.30 1.79 -29.48
C GLN A 72 7.15 1.04 -28.80
N ASN A 73 7.35 0.56 -27.57
CA ASN A 73 6.41 -0.37 -26.94
C ASN A 73 5.19 0.33 -26.33
N ILE A 74 5.30 1.62 -25.96
CA ILE A 74 4.27 2.33 -25.17
C ILE A 74 2.84 2.25 -25.74
N VAL A 75 2.68 2.19 -27.06
CA VAL A 75 1.36 2.08 -27.71
C VAL A 75 0.68 0.75 -27.38
N ALA A 76 1.43 -0.35 -27.33
CA ALA A 76 0.94 -1.68 -26.93
C ALA A 76 0.67 -1.79 -25.41
N LEU A 77 1.17 -0.86 -24.59
CA LEU A 77 0.98 -0.87 -23.14
C LEU A 77 -0.34 -0.22 -22.68
N GLY A 78 -0.98 0.59 -23.52
CA GLY A 78 -2.25 1.26 -23.20
C GLY A 78 -3.39 0.31 -22.77
N PRO A 79 -3.64 -0.80 -23.48
CA PRO A 79 -4.61 -1.81 -23.06
C PRO A 79 -4.31 -2.44 -21.70
N LEU A 80 -3.03 -2.63 -21.35
CA LEU A 80 -2.62 -3.19 -20.05
C LEU A 80 -2.89 -2.21 -18.90
N VAL A 81 -2.70 -0.90 -19.12
CA VAL A 81 -3.11 0.15 -18.18
C VAL A 81 -4.63 0.10 -17.92
N PHE A 82 -5.44 -0.08 -18.98
CA PHE A 82 -6.89 -0.23 -18.84
C PHE A 82 -7.27 -1.49 -18.05
N ILE A 83 -6.66 -2.64 -18.36
CA ILE A 83 -6.93 -3.92 -17.66
C ILE A 83 -6.54 -3.83 -16.18
N ALA A 84 -5.40 -3.22 -15.85
CA ALA A 84 -4.96 -3.01 -14.48
C ALA A 84 -5.96 -2.16 -13.67
N LEU A 85 -6.43 -1.04 -14.26
CA LEU A 85 -7.45 -0.19 -13.65
C LEU A 85 -8.79 -0.93 -13.48
N LEU A 86 -9.17 -1.78 -14.46
CA LEU A 86 -10.40 -2.57 -14.40
C LEU A 86 -10.35 -3.65 -13.31
N TYR A 87 -9.25 -4.40 -13.17
CA TYR A 87 -9.09 -5.37 -12.08
C TYR A 87 -9.08 -4.69 -10.71
N GLN A 88 -8.45 -3.52 -10.60
CA GLN A 88 -8.44 -2.73 -9.38
C GLN A 88 -9.84 -2.20 -9.02
N ALA A 89 -10.63 -1.76 -10.00
CA ALA A 89 -12.03 -1.37 -9.80
C ALA A 89 -12.89 -2.57 -9.37
N LEU A 90 -12.77 -3.72 -10.04
CA LEU A 90 -13.50 -4.95 -9.70
C LEU A 90 -13.14 -5.44 -8.28
N GLY A 91 -11.86 -5.49 -7.94
CA GLY A 91 -11.40 -5.86 -6.60
C GLY A 91 -11.90 -4.93 -5.49
N PHE A 92 -11.96 -3.62 -5.76
CA PHE A 92 -12.54 -2.64 -4.84
C PHE A 92 -14.06 -2.83 -4.68
N VAL A 93 -14.79 -3.08 -5.77
CA VAL A 93 -16.24 -3.36 -5.78
C VAL A 93 -16.55 -4.66 -5.02
N PHE A 94 -15.76 -5.72 -5.20
CA PHE A 94 -15.91 -6.96 -4.44
C PHE A 94 -15.70 -6.72 -2.95
N ALA A 95 -14.64 -6.01 -2.55
CA ALA A 95 -14.40 -5.69 -1.15
C ALA A 95 -15.52 -4.81 -0.53
N TRP A 96 -16.10 -3.89 -1.31
CA TRP A 96 -17.26 -3.10 -0.88
C TRP A 96 -18.50 -3.97 -0.65
N PHE A 97 -18.83 -4.89 -1.56
CA PHE A 97 -19.92 -5.85 -1.34
C PHE A 97 -19.64 -6.79 -0.16
N ILE A 98 -18.41 -7.32 -0.03
CA ILE A 98 -18.03 -8.19 1.10
C ILE A 98 -18.21 -7.45 2.43
N ARG A 99 -17.80 -6.18 2.50
CA ARG A 99 -17.98 -5.31 3.67
C ARG A 99 -19.44 -5.02 3.99
N LEU A 100 -20.32 -4.96 2.97
CA LEU A 100 -21.75 -4.78 3.16
C LEU A 100 -22.43 -6.05 3.72
N PHE A 101 -22.09 -7.22 3.20
CA PHE A 101 -22.71 -8.50 3.58
C PHE A 101 -22.15 -9.12 4.86
N PHE A 102 -20.84 -9.01 5.12
CA PHE A 102 -20.15 -9.75 6.19
C PHE A 102 -19.54 -8.82 7.25
N TYR A 103 -19.27 -9.39 8.42
CA TYR A 103 -18.50 -8.70 9.47
C TYR A 103 -17.07 -8.39 9.01
N VAL A 104 -16.60 -7.19 9.31
CA VAL A 104 -15.21 -6.74 9.14
C VAL A 104 -14.85 -5.97 10.42
N PRO A 105 -13.68 -6.19 11.04
CA PRO A 105 -13.27 -5.44 12.24
C PRO A 105 -13.24 -3.94 11.99
N THR A 106 -13.65 -3.16 12.99
CA THR A 106 -13.81 -1.70 12.91
C THR A 106 -12.52 -1.00 12.46
N ARG A 107 -11.37 -1.48 12.94
CA ARG A 107 -10.02 -0.99 12.58
C ARG A 107 -9.52 -1.46 11.19
N PHE A 108 -10.34 -2.18 10.43
CA PHE A 108 -10.03 -2.67 9.07
C PHE A 108 -11.15 -2.37 8.03
N GLN A 109 -12.16 -1.57 8.39
CA GLN A 109 -13.35 -1.25 7.57
C GLN A 109 -13.03 -0.59 6.22
N ARG A 110 -11.87 0.04 6.04
CA ARG A 110 -11.39 0.59 4.76
C ARG A 110 -10.11 -0.09 4.30
N GLY A 111 -9.35 -0.66 5.24
CA GLY A 111 -8.28 -1.62 4.96
C GLY A 111 -8.76 -2.75 4.05
N ILE A 112 -9.97 -3.29 4.24
CA ILE A 112 -10.52 -4.31 3.33
C ILE A 112 -10.74 -3.79 1.89
N LEU A 113 -11.13 -2.52 1.72
CA LEU A 113 -11.31 -1.92 0.39
C LEU A 113 -9.98 -1.74 -0.35
N VAL A 114 -8.93 -1.32 0.37
CA VAL A 114 -7.56 -1.25 -0.17
C VAL A 114 -7.04 -2.66 -0.49
N ALA A 115 -7.31 -3.64 0.37
CA ALA A 115 -6.94 -5.04 0.12
C ALA A 115 -7.62 -5.59 -1.15
N GLY A 116 -8.85 -5.15 -1.41
CA GLY A 116 -9.62 -5.50 -2.60
C GLY A 116 -8.99 -4.97 -3.87
N GLY A 117 -8.83 -3.64 -3.96
CA GLY A 117 -8.34 -2.99 -5.18
C GLY A 117 -6.85 -3.25 -5.47
N TRP A 118 -5.98 -3.24 -4.47
CA TRP A 118 -4.53 -3.35 -4.68
C TRP A 118 -4.05 -4.80 -4.56
N SER A 119 -3.73 -5.39 -5.70
CA SER A 119 -3.15 -6.74 -5.83
C SER A 119 -1.62 -6.71 -5.92
N ASN A 120 -0.97 -7.80 -5.53
CA ASN A 120 0.47 -7.93 -5.38
C ASN A 120 1.18 -8.17 -6.73
N TRP A 121 1.17 -7.20 -7.63
CA TRP A 121 1.88 -7.25 -8.92
C TRP A 121 3.41 -7.04 -8.80
N GLY A 122 3.99 -7.26 -7.62
CA GLY A 122 5.43 -7.20 -7.36
C GLY A 122 6.14 -8.55 -7.52
N ASP A 123 7.22 -8.77 -6.78
CA ASP A 123 8.16 -9.88 -6.95
C ASP A 123 7.57 -11.31 -7.01
N VAL A 124 6.41 -11.56 -6.40
CA VAL A 124 5.81 -12.91 -6.35
C VAL A 124 5.34 -13.36 -7.75
N PRO A 125 4.42 -12.66 -8.43
CA PRO A 125 4.14 -12.95 -9.83
C PRO A 125 5.34 -12.70 -10.74
N VAL A 126 6.23 -11.72 -10.49
CA VAL A 126 7.46 -11.56 -11.31
C VAL A 126 8.23 -12.87 -11.39
N ALA A 127 8.56 -13.47 -10.24
CA ALA A 127 9.42 -14.66 -10.20
C ALA A 127 8.76 -15.89 -10.84
N VAL A 128 7.45 -16.05 -10.72
CA VAL A 128 6.71 -17.16 -11.33
C VAL A 128 6.51 -16.92 -12.84
N LEU A 129 6.16 -15.70 -13.25
CA LEU A 129 5.98 -15.28 -14.65
C LEU A 129 7.25 -15.54 -15.46
N MET A 130 8.38 -14.99 -15.00
CA MET A 130 9.71 -15.18 -15.59
C MET A 130 10.06 -16.66 -15.73
N SER A 131 9.77 -17.46 -14.70
CA SER A 131 10.06 -18.90 -14.71
C SER A 131 9.11 -19.74 -15.58
N ILE A 132 8.02 -19.16 -16.09
CA ILE A 132 7.12 -19.79 -17.07
C ILE A 132 7.50 -19.35 -18.49
N THR A 133 7.79 -18.07 -18.72
CA THR A 133 8.14 -17.53 -20.05
C THR A 133 9.54 -17.91 -20.52
N SER A 134 10.40 -18.38 -19.60
CA SER A 134 11.69 -19.02 -19.89
C SER A 134 11.59 -20.48 -20.34
N GLN A 135 10.37 -21.01 -20.55
CA GLN A 135 10.14 -22.39 -20.97
C GLN A 135 9.16 -22.48 -22.15
N ALA A 136 9.31 -23.54 -22.96
CA ALA A 136 8.33 -23.90 -23.96
C ALA A 136 6.92 -24.05 -23.33
N PRO A 137 5.85 -23.52 -23.95
CA PRO A 137 5.78 -23.11 -25.36
C PRO A 137 6.18 -21.66 -25.66
N PHE A 138 6.67 -20.88 -24.68
CA PHE A 138 7.25 -19.56 -24.92
C PHE A 138 8.70 -19.65 -25.44
N THR A 139 9.18 -18.56 -26.06
CA THR A 139 10.52 -18.41 -26.62
C THR A 139 11.42 -17.68 -25.59
N PRO A 140 12.37 -18.36 -24.92
CA PRO A 140 13.06 -17.77 -23.75
C PRO A 140 13.87 -16.51 -24.07
N SER A 141 14.41 -16.38 -25.27
CA SER A 141 15.24 -15.24 -25.69
C SER A 141 14.46 -13.94 -25.96
N THR A 142 13.13 -13.97 -25.99
CA THR A 142 12.27 -12.82 -26.31
C THR A 142 11.15 -12.64 -25.28
N ASP A 143 10.46 -13.72 -24.96
CA ASP A 143 9.16 -13.68 -24.30
C ASP A 143 9.29 -13.35 -22.80
N GLU A 144 10.42 -13.71 -22.20
CA GLU A 144 10.79 -13.34 -20.83
C GLU A 144 10.95 -11.81 -20.69
N ALA A 145 11.65 -11.16 -21.62
CA ALA A 145 11.82 -9.70 -21.62
C ALA A 145 10.50 -8.96 -21.90
N LEU A 146 9.69 -9.47 -22.84
CA LEU A 146 8.35 -8.95 -23.13
C LEU A 146 7.41 -9.07 -21.92
N ALA A 147 7.49 -10.17 -21.16
CA ALA A 147 6.68 -10.36 -19.96
C ALA A 147 6.99 -9.35 -18.85
N ILE A 148 8.26 -8.93 -18.68
CA ILE A 148 8.63 -7.82 -17.79
C ILE A 148 8.02 -6.49 -18.29
N ALA A 149 8.14 -6.22 -19.60
CA ALA A 149 7.61 -5.00 -20.21
C ALA A 149 6.08 -4.90 -20.06
N TYR A 150 5.36 -6.02 -20.19
CA TYR A 150 3.90 -6.09 -20.01
C TYR A 150 3.45 -6.11 -18.53
N LEU A 151 4.34 -6.42 -17.60
CA LEU A 151 4.09 -6.23 -16.16
C LEU A 151 4.23 -4.76 -15.73
N ALA A 152 5.15 -3.99 -16.33
CA ALA A 152 5.43 -2.62 -15.91
C ALA A 152 4.21 -1.67 -15.89
N PRO A 153 3.23 -1.75 -16.82
CA PRO A 153 1.96 -1.01 -16.73
C PRO A 153 1.14 -1.30 -15.47
N PHE A 154 1.08 -2.56 -15.03
CA PHE A 154 0.38 -2.93 -13.79
C PHE A 154 1.07 -2.33 -12.57
N ILE A 155 2.41 -2.41 -12.51
CA ILE A 155 3.23 -1.75 -11.48
C ILE A 155 2.98 -0.24 -11.49
N LEU A 156 3.03 0.40 -12.66
CA LEU A 156 2.78 1.84 -12.79
C LEU A 156 1.38 2.24 -12.28
N VAL A 157 0.32 1.57 -12.75
CA VAL A 157 -1.06 1.82 -12.29
C VAL A 157 -1.18 1.64 -10.77
N TYR A 158 -0.59 0.57 -10.23
CA TYR A 158 -0.58 0.29 -8.80
C TYR A 158 0.05 1.45 -8.00
N PHE A 159 1.23 1.94 -8.38
CA PHE A 159 1.91 2.98 -7.61
C PHE A 159 1.30 4.38 -7.80
N VAL A 160 0.85 4.72 -9.01
CA VAL A 160 0.10 5.97 -9.29
C VAL A 160 -1.21 6.04 -8.50
N THR A 161 -1.96 4.94 -8.45
CA THR A 161 -3.23 4.90 -7.72
C THR A 161 -3.03 4.83 -6.20
N LEU A 162 -2.00 4.11 -5.73
CA LEU A 162 -1.75 3.95 -4.30
C LEU A 162 -1.26 5.24 -3.65
N PHE A 163 -0.29 5.93 -4.28
CA PHE A 163 0.39 7.09 -3.69
C PHE A 163 -0.16 8.44 -4.18
N PRO A 164 0.11 8.95 -5.42
CA PRO A 164 -0.45 10.23 -5.90
C PRO A 164 -1.97 10.36 -5.76
N MET A 165 -2.75 9.37 -6.20
CA MET A 165 -4.22 9.40 -6.11
C MET A 165 -4.74 9.15 -4.68
N GLY A 166 -3.86 8.83 -3.73
CA GLY A 166 -4.18 8.72 -2.32
C GLY A 166 -4.92 7.43 -1.92
N GLY A 167 -4.70 6.32 -2.62
CA GLY A 167 -5.18 5.00 -2.18
C GLY A 167 -4.79 4.67 -0.73
N PHE A 168 -3.55 4.98 -0.32
CA PHE A 168 -3.11 4.82 1.07
C PHE A 168 -3.88 5.69 2.07
N ARG A 169 -4.47 6.80 1.61
CA ARG A 169 -5.37 7.68 2.39
C ARG A 169 -6.77 7.11 2.59
N ILE A 170 -7.08 5.95 2.01
CA ILE A 170 -8.28 5.17 2.32
C ILE A 170 -8.04 4.33 3.58
N LEU A 171 -6.93 3.60 3.64
CA LEU A 171 -6.46 2.82 4.80
C LEU A 171 -6.30 3.71 6.05
N LEU A 172 -5.60 4.84 5.92
CA LEU A 172 -5.34 5.82 7.01
C LEU A 172 -6.58 6.30 7.78
N LYS A 173 -7.79 6.18 7.20
CA LYS A 173 -9.03 6.64 7.83
C LYS A 173 -9.61 5.64 8.85
N ASP A 174 -9.01 4.45 9.00
CA ASP A 174 -9.36 3.49 10.05
C ASP A 174 -8.60 3.78 11.37
N PHE A 175 -7.46 4.47 11.30
CA PHE A 175 -6.65 4.88 12.46
C PHE A 175 -6.95 6.30 12.95
N LYS A 176 -8.12 6.83 12.61
CA LYS A 176 -8.51 8.23 12.92
C LYS A 176 -8.98 8.45 14.35
N ASP A 177 -9.49 7.40 14.98
CA ASP A 177 -9.95 7.43 16.37
C ASP A 177 -9.26 6.30 17.13
N PRO A 178 -8.25 6.59 17.97
CA PRO A 178 -7.54 5.58 18.74
C PRO A 178 -8.42 4.86 19.77
N LEU A 179 -9.56 5.45 20.15
CA LEU A 179 -10.49 4.95 21.17
C LEU A 179 -11.64 4.13 20.59
N LEU A 180 -11.69 3.91 19.26
CA LEU A 180 -12.63 2.95 18.67
C LEU A 180 -12.27 1.52 19.10
N GLU A 181 -13.10 0.98 19.99
CA GLU A 181 -13.21 -0.44 20.28
C GLU A 181 -14.09 -1.14 19.22
N ASP A 182 -14.08 -2.48 19.21
CA ASP A 182 -14.74 -3.28 18.18
C ASP A 182 -16.07 -3.84 18.71
N GLU A 183 -17.16 -3.06 18.60
CA GLU A 183 -18.49 -3.38 19.15
C GLU A 183 -19.15 -4.64 18.56
N GLY A 184 -18.60 -5.22 17.48
CA GLY A 184 -19.08 -6.46 16.88
C GLY A 184 -20.03 -6.27 15.68
N ASP A 185 -20.76 -7.33 15.33
CA ASP A 185 -21.58 -7.36 14.12
C ASP A 185 -22.89 -6.55 14.27
N MET A 186 -22.84 -5.26 13.91
CA MET A 186 -24.00 -4.37 13.80
C MET A 186 -25.10 -4.82 12.79
N GLY A 187 -24.84 -5.87 12.01
CA GLY A 187 -25.78 -6.48 11.07
C GLY A 187 -25.91 -5.76 9.72
N PHE A 188 -26.31 -6.52 8.70
CA PHE A 188 -26.49 -6.04 7.31
C PHE A 188 -27.37 -4.78 7.20
N ARG A 189 -28.45 -4.69 7.99
CA ARG A 189 -29.39 -3.55 7.95
C ARG A 189 -28.77 -2.24 8.47
N ALA A 190 -27.79 -2.30 9.38
CA ALA A 190 -27.04 -1.12 9.80
C ALA A 190 -26.05 -0.71 8.72
N ARG A 191 -25.20 -1.63 8.25
CA ARG A 191 -24.24 -1.41 7.15
C ARG A 191 -24.89 -0.77 5.93
N LEU A 192 -26.03 -1.31 5.48
CA LEU A 192 -26.78 -0.78 4.35
C LEU A 192 -27.31 0.65 4.61
N ARG A 193 -27.76 0.95 5.83
CA ARG A 193 -28.19 2.30 6.24
C ARG A 193 -27.02 3.28 6.18
N ASP A 194 -25.84 2.89 6.65
CA ASP A 194 -24.65 3.74 6.72
C ASP A 194 -24.07 4.02 5.33
N GLU A 195 -24.02 3.01 4.46
CA GLU A 195 -23.71 3.18 3.03
C GLU A 195 -24.71 4.14 2.38
N ILE A 196 -26.02 3.92 2.53
CA ILE A 196 -27.07 4.80 1.98
C ILE A 196 -26.93 6.24 2.51
N ALA A 197 -26.63 6.42 3.81
CA ALA A 197 -26.40 7.74 4.40
C ALA A 197 -25.15 8.43 3.82
N PHE A 198 -24.07 7.67 3.62
CA PHE A 198 -22.84 8.14 2.97
C PHE A 198 -23.07 8.55 1.52
N PHE A 199 -23.73 7.72 0.70
CA PHE A 199 -24.08 8.06 -0.67
C PHE A 199 -25.06 9.23 -0.77
N ARG A 200 -26.07 9.32 0.12
CA ARG A 200 -27.01 10.45 0.20
C ARG A 200 -26.30 11.76 0.58
N SER A 201 -25.29 11.70 1.44
CA SER A 201 -24.43 12.84 1.81
C SER A 201 -23.56 13.30 0.63
N ILE A 202 -23.00 12.37 -0.15
CA ILE A 202 -22.26 12.67 -1.39
C ILE A 202 -23.20 13.31 -2.42
N PHE A 203 -24.36 12.71 -2.68
CA PHE A 203 -25.31 13.20 -3.69
C PHE A 203 -25.86 14.59 -3.33
N ARG A 204 -26.22 14.83 -2.05
CA ARG A 204 -26.63 16.17 -1.57
C ARG A 204 -25.52 17.21 -1.77
N ARG A 205 -24.25 16.85 -1.56
CA ARG A 205 -23.09 17.75 -1.81
C ARG A 205 -22.80 18.01 -3.29
N LEU A 206 -23.14 17.08 -4.17
CA LEU A 206 -23.07 17.29 -5.63
C LEU A 206 -24.21 18.19 -6.10
N SER A 207 -25.44 17.92 -5.65
CA SER A 207 -26.63 18.72 -5.94
C SER A 207 -26.49 20.19 -5.48
N PHE A 208 -26.02 20.43 -4.26
CA PHE A 208 -25.77 21.80 -3.75
C PHE A 208 -24.68 22.58 -4.51
N ARG A 209 -23.86 21.92 -5.34
CA ARG A 209 -22.91 22.61 -6.24
C ARG A 209 -23.55 23.04 -7.56
N SER A 210 -24.74 22.54 -7.89
CA SER A 210 -25.52 22.93 -9.07
C SER A 210 -26.50 24.08 -8.81
N SER A 211 -26.81 24.39 -7.55
CA SER A 211 -27.78 25.41 -7.15
C SER A 211 -27.08 26.61 -6.51
N LYS A 212 -26.32 27.37 -7.32
CA LYS A 212 -25.87 28.72 -6.96
C LYS A 212 -25.69 29.62 -8.18
N SER A 213 -26.80 29.82 -8.89
CA SER A 213 -27.08 30.97 -9.75
C SER A 213 -28.31 31.66 -9.18
N ASP A 214 -28.38 32.97 -9.31
CA ASP A 214 -29.20 33.84 -8.46
C ASP A 214 -30.71 33.75 -8.71
N ILE A 215 -31.49 34.09 -7.68
CA ILE A 215 -32.43 35.23 -7.69
C ILE A 215 -32.91 35.49 -6.26
N SER A 216 -32.96 36.77 -5.87
CA SER A 216 -33.62 37.27 -4.68
C SER A 216 -35.07 37.66 -5.00
N VAL A 217 -36.01 37.22 -4.18
CA VAL A 217 -37.35 37.82 -4.08
C VAL A 217 -37.67 37.91 -2.60
N ASP A 218 -37.87 39.13 -2.12
CA ASP A 218 -38.39 39.43 -0.80
C ASP A 218 -39.93 39.33 -0.82
N GLU A 219 -40.53 38.79 0.25
CA GLU A 219 -41.95 39.00 0.54
C GLU A 219 -42.10 39.03 2.08
N GLU A 220 -42.96 39.92 2.59
CA GLU A 220 -42.81 40.54 3.92
C GLU A 220 -44.13 40.51 4.71
N THR A 221 -44.04 40.39 6.05
CA THR A 221 -45.17 40.48 7.03
C THR A 221 -46.27 39.40 6.89
N ASP A 222 -46.98 38.92 7.93
CA ASP A 222 -47.47 39.43 9.23
C ASP A 222 -47.46 38.30 10.29
N GLU A 223 -47.80 38.45 11.58
CA GLU A 223 -47.50 39.43 12.64
C GLU A 223 -48.10 38.85 13.96
N LYS A 224 -47.41 38.99 15.11
CA LYS A 224 -48.00 38.94 16.50
C LYS A 224 -48.67 37.60 16.93
N GLU A 225 -49.04 37.29 18.18
CA GLU A 225 -48.65 37.62 19.58
C GLU A 225 -49.24 36.48 20.49
N GLN A 226 -49.04 36.30 21.81
CA GLN A 226 -48.37 37.06 22.89
C GLN A 226 -47.87 36.08 24.00
N SER A 227 -47.00 36.56 24.89
CA SER A 227 -46.85 36.08 26.29
C SER A 227 -46.82 37.32 27.20
N PRO A 228 -47.40 37.31 28.41
CA PRO A 228 -46.53 37.37 29.60
C PRO A 228 -47.12 36.82 30.94
N VAL A 229 -46.31 37.00 32.00
CA VAL A 229 -46.59 37.15 33.44
C VAL A 229 -46.05 36.01 34.34
N ALA A 230 -45.44 36.42 35.46
CA ALA A 230 -44.68 35.58 36.39
C ALA A 230 -45.10 35.83 37.84
N ALA A 231 -44.72 34.91 38.75
CA ALA A 231 -44.70 35.13 40.20
C ALA A 231 -43.65 34.23 40.89
N GLU A 232 -43.00 34.77 41.91
CA GLU A 232 -42.07 34.14 42.87
C GLU A 232 -42.63 34.42 44.30
N PRO A 233 -42.18 33.79 45.41
CA PRO A 233 -40.77 33.55 45.76
C PRO A 233 -40.42 32.20 46.48
N THR A 234 -39.17 32.18 46.96
CA THR A 234 -38.29 31.17 47.62
C THR A 234 -38.63 30.88 49.11
N PRO A 235 -37.92 30.05 49.94
CA PRO A 235 -36.48 29.63 49.86
C PRO A 235 -36.07 28.20 50.35
N GLU A 236 -34.77 28.06 50.67
CA GLU A 236 -34.00 26.93 51.29
C GLU A 236 -33.51 25.82 50.33
N GLU A 237 -32.26 25.87 49.84
CA GLU A 237 -31.00 25.23 50.34
C GLU A 237 -30.67 23.92 49.58
N GLU A 238 -29.44 23.54 49.20
CA GLU A 238 -28.09 24.09 49.49
C GLU A 238 -27.08 23.88 48.32
N LEU A 239 -26.12 24.82 48.19
CA LEU A 239 -24.71 24.68 47.75
C LEU A 239 -24.28 24.01 46.39
N HIS A 240 -23.82 24.86 45.46
CA HIS A 240 -22.75 24.54 44.47
C HIS A 240 -21.42 25.21 44.90
N PRO A 241 -20.25 24.89 44.29
CA PRO A 241 -19.80 25.78 43.19
C PRO A 241 -18.98 25.12 42.05
N HIS A 242 -19.18 25.64 40.84
CA HIS A 242 -18.11 25.79 39.83
C HIS A 242 -17.58 27.23 39.94
N PRO A 243 -16.29 27.48 39.67
CA PRO A 243 -15.94 28.29 38.47
C PRO A 243 -14.66 27.70 37.81
N GLU A 244 -13.80 28.34 37.00
CA GLU A 244 -13.63 29.76 36.64
C GLU A 244 -12.83 29.97 35.33
N ARG A 245 -12.71 31.22 34.91
CA ARG A 245 -11.60 31.78 34.11
C ARG A 245 -11.31 33.20 34.60
N TYR A 246 -10.04 33.59 34.71
CA TYR A 246 -9.64 34.99 34.83
C TYR A 246 -8.42 35.35 33.96
N LEU A 247 -8.20 36.65 33.82
CA LEU A 247 -7.16 37.34 33.03
C LEU A 247 -6.16 38.00 34.02
N SER A 248 -5.02 38.58 33.65
CA SER A 248 -4.51 39.04 32.34
C SER A 248 -3.02 38.60 32.17
N GLU A 249 -2.00 39.29 31.63
CA GLU A 249 -1.85 40.63 31.00
C GLU A 249 -0.68 40.64 29.96
N HIS A 250 0.22 41.63 30.02
CA HIS A 250 1.22 41.94 29.00
C HIS A 250 2.68 41.85 29.49
N GLY A 251 3.58 41.58 28.54
CA GLY A 251 5.03 41.77 28.64
C GLY A 251 5.63 41.51 27.26
N GLY A 252 6.38 42.46 26.70
CA GLY A 252 6.83 42.41 25.30
C GLY A 252 8.35 42.53 25.13
N GLU A 253 8.82 42.18 23.92
CA GLU A 253 10.18 42.41 23.40
C GLU A 253 11.34 41.67 24.12
N SER A 254 12.51 41.42 23.51
CA SER A 254 12.86 41.22 22.09
C SER A 254 14.17 40.39 22.00
N HIS A 255 14.60 40.05 20.78
CA HIS A 255 15.84 39.37 20.37
C HIS A 255 16.95 39.08 21.42
N ARG A 256 17.39 37.81 21.44
CA ARG A 256 18.76 37.45 20.98
C ARG A 256 18.92 35.96 20.67
N ARG A 257 19.75 35.65 19.66
CA ARG A 257 20.36 34.32 19.49
C ARG A 257 21.60 34.24 20.39
N HIS A 258 21.89 33.06 20.93
CA HIS A 258 23.23 32.73 21.36
C HIS A 258 23.58 31.28 21.00
N VAL A 259 24.80 31.10 20.51
CA VAL A 259 25.42 29.81 20.24
C VAL A 259 26.73 29.83 21.01
N THR A 260 26.86 28.97 22.01
CA THR A 260 28.09 28.87 22.81
C THR A 260 29.02 27.85 22.15
N PHE A 261 30.07 28.33 21.51
CA PHE A 261 31.23 27.52 21.14
C PHE A 261 32.17 27.44 22.34
N LEU A 262 32.80 26.28 22.54
CA LEU A 262 34.00 26.12 23.37
C LEU A 262 35.16 25.73 22.43
N PRO A 263 36.35 26.36 22.55
CA PRO A 263 37.47 26.12 21.64
C PRO A 263 38.27 24.85 22.01
N ASP A 264 39.14 24.45 21.06
CA ASP A 264 40.00 23.27 21.02
C ASP A 264 41.03 23.19 22.19
N GLU A 265 41.74 22.08 22.47
CA GLU A 265 42.74 21.43 21.58
C GLU A 265 43.03 19.92 21.82
N SER A 266 43.53 19.31 20.74
CA SER A 266 44.49 18.18 20.66
C SER A 266 44.08 16.73 21.02
N THR A 267 43.72 16.00 19.96
CA THR A 267 44.45 14.81 19.46
C THR A 267 45.14 13.85 20.47
N ALA A 268 44.51 12.71 20.75
CA ALA A 268 45.11 11.37 20.60
C ALA A 268 44.07 10.25 20.85
N ALA A 269 44.19 9.13 20.14
CA ALA A 269 43.52 7.87 20.49
C ALA A 269 44.54 6.89 21.10
N PRO A 270 44.14 6.12 22.12
CA PRO A 270 44.78 4.83 22.36
C PRO A 270 43.76 3.68 22.41
N THR A 271 43.99 2.68 21.56
CA THR A 271 43.36 1.36 21.67
C THR A 271 43.88 0.62 22.90
N GLN A 272 43.00 0.18 23.81
CA GLN A 272 43.24 -1.00 24.63
C GLN A 272 41.95 -1.81 24.83
N ALA A 273 42.07 -3.13 24.72
CA ALA A 273 41.05 -4.07 25.17
C ALA A 273 41.45 -4.66 26.53
N GLY A 274 40.55 -4.58 27.51
CA GLY A 274 40.70 -5.14 28.86
C GLY A 274 39.60 -6.18 29.15
N PRO A 275 39.84 -7.14 30.06
CA PRO A 275 39.13 -8.41 30.05
C PRO A 275 37.71 -8.36 30.67
N PHE A 276 36.89 -9.33 30.26
CA PHE A 276 35.70 -9.75 30.98
C PHE A 276 36.01 -10.05 32.45
N SER A 277 35.17 -9.55 33.35
CA SER A 277 35.03 -10.09 34.70
C SER A 277 33.61 -10.62 34.85
N GLN A 278 33.48 -11.95 34.94
CA GLN A 278 32.24 -12.57 35.40
C GLN A 278 32.20 -12.53 36.92
N ASN A 279 31.15 -11.93 37.49
CA ASN A 279 30.53 -12.41 38.73
C ASN A 279 29.08 -11.93 38.72
N GLY A 280 28.14 -12.87 38.95
CA GLY A 280 26.72 -12.60 38.80
C GLY A 280 26.06 -12.19 40.12
N THR A 281 25.09 -11.29 40.03
CA THR A 281 24.11 -11.05 41.09
C THR A 281 22.72 -10.99 40.46
N THR A 282 21.84 -11.93 40.82
CA THR A 282 20.44 -11.93 40.39
C THR A 282 19.66 -10.85 41.14
N LEU A 283 19.02 -9.93 40.40
CA LEU A 283 18.05 -8.99 40.95
C LEU A 283 16.72 -9.08 40.20
N ASN A 284 15.74 -9.71 40.85
CA ASN A 284 14.33 -9.46 40.55
C ASN A 284 13.95 -8.07 41.06
N GLY A 285 13.02 -7.41 40.36
CA GLY A 285 12.35 -6.21 40.87
C GLY A 285 12.80 -4.88 40.24
N LEU A 286 12.18 -4.54 39.11
CA LEU A 286 11.97 -3.16 38.66
C LEU A 286 10.62 -3.06 37.94
N GLU A 287 9.55 -2.96 38.72
CA GLU A 287 8.34 -2.26 38.27
C GLU A 287 8.30 -0.87 38.90
N GLU A 288 7.65 0.06 38.19
CA GLU A 288 7.38 1.47 38.56
C GLU A 288 8.59 2.42 38.69
N GLY A 289 8.35 3.72 38.46
CA GLY A 289 9.29 4.82 38.76
C GLY A 289 10.04 5.48 37.59
N GLY A 290 10.06 4.90 36.39
CA GLY A 290 10.74 5.51 35.23
C GLY A 290 9.95 6.66 34.59
N PRO A 291 10.54 7.85 34.33
CA PRO A 291 9.88 8.89 33.55
C PRO A 291 9.64 8.39 32.13
N ARG A 292 8.38 8.29 31.70
CA ARG A 292 8.01 7.83 30.36
C ARG A 292 8.75 8.67 29.31
N LEU A 293 9.71 8.08 28.61
CA LEU A 293 10.29 8.70 27.42
C LEU A 293 9.12 9.02 26.48
N ARG A 294 8.90 10.31 26.22
CA ARG A 294 8.11 10.72 25.06
C ARG A 294 8.79 10.12 23.85
N VAL A 295 8.15 9.13 23.22
CA VAL A 295 8.57 8.64 21.91
C VAL A 295 8.59 9.84 20.98
N ALA A 296 9.79 10.32 20.68
CA ALA A 296 10.01 11.42 19.76
C ALA A 296 9.76 10.90 18.35
N THR A 297 8.49 10.72 18.00
CA THR A 297 8.08 10.43 16.63
C THR A 297 8.64 11.54 15.74
N PRO A 298 9.54 11.25 14.78
CA PRO A 298 9.78 12.18 13.69
C PRO A 298 8.46 12.21 12.90
N PRO A 299 7.67 13.29 12.97
CA PRO A 299 6.30 13.20 12.54
C PRO A 299 6.29 13.44 11.03
N MET A 300 6.02 12.39 10.26
CA MET A 300 5.50 12.56 8.91
C MET A 300 4.09 13.16 9.04
N VAL A 301 4.02 14.49 9.21
CA VAL A 301 2.75 15.22 9.44
C VAL A 301 1.91 15.27 8.17
N ILE A 302 1.33 14.13 7.81
CA ILE A 302 0.10 14.09 7.01
C ILE A 302 -1.04 14.48 7.97
N GLY A 303 -1.05 15.75 8.36
CA GLY A 303 -2.00 16.28 9.35
C GLY A 303 -3.43 16.18 8.84
N THR A 304 -4.16 15.15 9.24
CA THR A 304 -5.56 14.91 8.82
C THR A 304 -6.57 15.79 9.55
N GLY A 305 -6.23 17.07 9.75
CA GLY A 305 -7.10 18.13 10.27
C GLY A 305 -8.21 18.47 9.27
N MET A 306 -9.13 17.53 9.03
CA MET A 306 -10.24 17.66 8.08
C MET A 306 -11.40 18.48 8.67
N ARG A 307 -11.12 19.75 8.98
CA ARG A 307 -12.11 20.78 9.27
C ARG A 307 -11.89 22.03 8.41
N ASP A 308 -12.01 21.88 7.09
CA ASP A 308 -12.71 22.87 6.27
C ASP A 308 -13.17 22.31 4.91
N GLY A 309 -14.26 22.86 4.36
CA GLY A 309 -14.86 22.48 3.08
C GLY A 309 -14.13 23.00 1.83
N SER A 310 -13.21 23.96 1.99
CA SER A 310 -12.51 24.64 0.88
C SER A 310 -11.74 23.69 -0.04
N ILE A 311 -11.76 23.94 -1.35
CA ILE A 311 -10.97 23.20 -2.35
C ILE A 311 -9.46 23.26 -2.02
N ARG A 312 -8.99 24.37 -1.44
CA ARG A 312 -7.59 24.54 -1.01
C ARG A 312 -7.17 23.52 0.05
N SER A 313 -8.07 23.10 0.95
CA SER A 313 -7.78 22.08 2.00
C SER A 313 -7.59 20.67 1.42
N ARG A 314 -8.01 20.43 0.17
CA ARG A 314 -7.84 19.15 -0.55
C ARG A 314 -6.66 19.18 -1.51
N ILE A 315 -6.44 20.31 -2.21
CA ILE A 315 -5.32 20.48 -3.14
C ILE A 315 -3.99 20.53 -2.39
N LEU A 316 -3.87 21.25 -1.27
CA LEU A 316 -2.57 21.40 -0.59
C LEU A 316 -2.00 20.05 -0.07
N PRO A 317 -2.78 19.13 0.55
CA PRO A 317 -2.29 17.78 0.86
C PRO A 317 -2.01 16.91 -0.37
N PHE A 318 -2.73 17.11 -1.48
CA PHE A 318 -2.46 16.40 -2.74
C PHE A 318 -1.12 16.83 -3.36
N LEU A 319 -0.85 18.14 -3.44
CA LEU A 319 0.43 18.66 -3.91
C LEU A 319 1.58 18.23 -2.99
N ARG A 320 1.37 18.22 -1.66
CA ARG A 320 2.38 17.69 -0.72
C ARG A 320 2.67 16.20 -0.92
N SER A 321 1.69 15.38 -1.30
CA SER A 321 1.97 13.97 -1.66
C SER A 321 2.78 13.81 -2.95
N LEU A 322 2.72 14.77 -3.88
CA LEU A 322 3.58 14.72 -5.07
C LEU A 322 5.06 14.96 -4.74
N LEU A 323 5.36 15.52 -3.56
CA LEU A 323 6.71 15.69 -3.03
C LEU A 323 7.16 14.50 -2.13
N GLU A 324 6.33 13.47 -1.93
CA GLU A 324 6.77 12.23 -1.28
C GLU A 324 7.82 11.53 -2.19
N PRO A 325 8.90 10.91 -1.65
CA PRO A 325 10.00 10.36 -2.46
C PRO A 325 9.54 9.40 -3.57
N ILE A 326 8.58 8.52 -3.25
CA ILE A 326 7.95 7.58 -4.18
C ILE A 326 7.36 8.30 -5.40
N CYS A 327 6.64 9.40 -5.18
CA CYS A 327 5.98 10.17 -6.22
C CYS A 327 6.99 10.90 -7.12
N LEU A 328 7.99 11.54 -6.51
CA LEU A 328 9.07 12.21 -7.24
C LEU A 328 9.85 11.21 -8.10
N THR A 329 10.34 10.11 -7.51
CA THR A 329 11.11 9.09 -8.22
C THR A 329 10.32 8.45 -9.35
N MET A 330 9.02 8.20 -9.18
CA MET A 330 8.15 7.70 -10.25
C MET A 330 8.00 8.70 -11.40
N VAL A 331 7.79 9.99 -11.12
CA VAL A 331 7.72 11.04 -12.16
C VAL A 331 9.04 11.15 -12.91
N PHE A 332 10.18 11.19 -12.22
CA PHE A 332 11.50 11.25 -12.87
C PHE A 332 11.79 9.98 -13.69
N ALA A 333 11.49 8.78 -13.17
CA ALA A 333 11.70 7.53 -13.89
C ALA A 333 10.90 7.45 -15.19
N ILE A 334 9.64 7.93 -15.20
CA ILE A 334 8.81 8.02 -16.40
C ILE A 334 9.42 9.02 -17.40
N ILE A 335 9.80 10.23 -16.95
CA ILE A 335 10.41 11.25 -17.84
C ILE A 335 11.71 10.72 -18.48
N ILE A 336 12.54 10.03 -17.71
CA ILE A 336 13.78 9.41 -18.21
C ILE A 336 13.46 8.32 -19.24
N ALA A 337 12.54 7.41 -18.94
CA ALA A 337 12.22 6.28 -19.82
C ALA A 337 11.54 6.69 -21.13
N LEU A 338 10.75 7.78 -21.12
CA LEU A 338 10.02 8.28 -22.29
C LEU A 338 10.87 9.16 -23.22
N VAL A 339 12.00 9.69 -22.76
CA VAL A 339 12.90 10.51 -23.58
C VAL A 339 14.15 9.69 -23.92
N PRO A 340 14.31 9.18 -25.17
CA PRO A 340 15.39 8.24 -25.50
C PRO A 340 16.80 8.76 -25.16
N LYS A 341 17.05 10.06 -25.29
CA LYS A 341 18.33 10.70 -24.92
C LYS A 341 18.58 10.76 -23.41
N LEU A 342 17.55 10.72 -22.57
CA LEU A 342 17.70 10.60 -21.12
C LEU A 342 17.85 9.13 -20.72
N LYS A 343 17.06 8.22 -21.32
CA LYS A 343 17.21 6.77 -21.09
C LYS A 343 18.61 6.26 -21.44
N ALA A 344 19.18 6.75 -22.55
CA ALA A 344 20.54 6.44 -23.02
C ALA A 344 21.68 6.81 -22.05
N LEU A 345 21.39 7.58 -20.98
CA LEU A 345 22.34 7.80 -19.89
C LEU A 345 22.40 6.62 -18.92
N PHE A 346 21.32 5.86 -18.74
CA PHE A 346 21.19 4.82 -17.71
C PHE A 346 21.21 3.39 -18.27
N VAL A 347 20.75 3.21 -19.51
CA VAL A 347 20.63 1.93 -20.22
C VAL A 347 20.98 2.19 -21.69
N GLU A 348 21.55 1.20 -22.39
CA GLU A 348 21.73 1.27 -23.84
C GLU A 348 20.38 1.41 -24.57
N VAL A 349 20.33 2.19 -25.65
CA VAL A 349 19.11 2.47 -26.42
C VAL A 349 19.41 2.52 -27.91
N ASP A 350 18.76 1.65 -28.68
CA ASP A 350 18.90 1.59 -30.14
C ASP A 350 18.66 2.95 -30.81
N GLY A 351 19.56 3.34 -31.71
CA GLY A 351 19.47 4.58 -32.47
C GLY A 351 19.88 5.85 -31.71
N VAL A 352 20.33 5.76 -30.45
CA VAL A 352 20.86 6.91 -29.69
C VAL A 352 22.35 6.69 -29.38
N SER A 353 23.22 7.41 -30.10
CA SER A 353 24.64 7.47 -29.73
C SER A 353 24.82 8.34 -28.47
N MET A 354 25.47 7.76 -27.45
CA MET A 354 25.86 8.42 -26.21
C MET A 354 27.33 8.08 -25.94
N PRO A 355 28.17 9.00 -25.43
CA PRO A 355 29.51 8.66 -24.98
C PRO A 355 29.44 7.70 -23.79
N ASN A 356 30.13 6.57 -23.85
CA ASN A 356 30.19 5.62 -22.73
C ASN A 356 31.15 6.11 -21.64
N ALA A 357 30.95 5.62 -20.41
CA ALA A 357 31.88 5.79 -19.30
C ALA A 357 33.16 4.95 -19.50
N PRO A 358 34.23 5.14 -18.67
CA PRO A 358 35.52 4.46 -18.85
C PRO A 358 35.50 2.93 -18.70
N ASP A 359 34.41 2.37 -18.18
CA ASP A 359 34.11 0.94 -18.08
C ASP A 359 33.41 0.36 -19.33
N GLY A 360 33.01 1.23 -20.27
CA GLY A 360 32.25 0.88 -21.47
C GLY A 360 30.73 0.93 -21.30
N LEU A 361 30.19 1.36 -20.15
CA LEU A 361 28.75 1.41 -19.87
C LEU A 361 28.12 2.80 -20.10
N PRO A 362 26.77 2.94 -20.10
CA PRO A 362 26.11 4.26 -20.11
C PRO A 362 26.54 5.17 -18.93
N PRO A 363 26.69 6.50 -19.11
CA PRO A 363 27.29 7.40 -18.10
C PRO A 363 26.70 7.42 -16.69
N LEU A 364 25.43 7.04 -16.53
CA LEU A 364 24.68 7.00 -15.27
C LEU A 364 24.20 5.57 -14.93
N SER A 365 24.79 4.53 -15.54
CA SER A 365 24.57 3.11 -15.22
C SER A 365 24.66 2.87 -13.71
N PHE A 366 25.69 3.41 -13.05
CA PHE A 366 25.91 3.31 -11.61
C PHE A 366 24.72 3.80 -10.76
N MET A 367 23.92 4.77 -11.25
CA MET A 367 22.71 5.22 -10.55
C MET A 367 21.60 4.16 -10.62
N LEU A 368 21.50 3.45 -11.74
CA LEU A 368 20.58 2.33 -11.91
C LEU A 368 21.05 1.11 -11.09
N ASP A 369 22.36 0.89 -10.95
CA ASP A 369 22.93 -0.15 -10.09
C ASP A 369 22.66 0.13 -8.60
N ILE A 370 22.90 1.36 -8.13
CA ILE A 370 22.54 1.79 -6.77
C ILE A 370 21.03 1.61 -6.53
N ALA A 371 20.19 2.04 -7.48
CA ALA A 371 18.75 1.86 -7.39
C ALA A 371 18.33 0.38 -7.37
N THR A 372 19.03 -0.48 -8.11
CA THR A 372 18.79 -1.93 -8.15
C THR A 372 19.25 -2.60 -6.85
N PHE A 373 20.41 -2.22 -6.30
CA PHE A 373 20.96 -2.73 -5.05
C PHE A 373 20.03 -2.44 -3.87
N PHE A 374 19.64 -1.18 -3.68
CA PHE A 374 18.66 -0.81 -2.64
C PHE A 374 17.26 -1.35 -2.96
N GLY A 375 16.85 -1.36 -4.24
CA GLY A 375 15.55 -1.88 -4.68
C GLY A 375 15.36 -3.37 -4.37
N ASN A 376 16.41 -4.18 -4.49
CA ASN A 376 16.39 -5.60 -4.16
C ASN A 376 16.15 -5.89 -2.65
N ALA A 377 16.36 -4.91 -1.76
CA ALA A 377 15.95 -5.01 -0.35
C ALA A 377 14.45 -4.67 -0.14
N SER A 378 13.79 -4.08 -1.13
CA SER A 378 12.34 -3.86 -1.28
C SER A 378 11.46 -4.94 -0.64
N VAL A 379 11.37 -6.07 -1.32
CA VAL A 379 10.45 -7.15 -0.93
C VAL A 379 10.96 -7.98 0.26
N PRO A 380 12.26 -8.30 0.42
CA PRO A 380 12.74 -8.95 1.64
C PRO A 380 12.33 -8.22 2.92
N MET A 381 12.51 -6.89 2.99
CA MET A 381 12.06 -6.11 4.16
C MET A 381 10.53 -6.08 4.29
N GLY A 382 9.79 -5.98 3.18
CA GLY A 382 8.33 -6.07 3.20
C GLY A 382 7.80 -7.42 3.69
N LEU A 383 8.51 -8.53 3.43
CA LEU A 383 8.19 -9.87 3.93
C LEU A 383 8.60 -10.05 5.40
N LEU A 384 9.68 -9.41 5.87
CA LEU A 384 9.99 -9.33 7.30
C LEU A 384 8.88 -8.58 8.07
N CYS A 385 8.41 -7.45 7.54
CA CYS A 385 7.25 -6.71 8.07
C CYS A 385 6.00 -7.61 8.14
N LEU A 386 5.69 -8.36 7.08
CA LEU A 386 4.59 -9.35 7.06
C LEU A 386 4.76 -10.46 8.11
N GLY A 387 5.96 -11.02 8.25
CA GLY A 387 6.28 -11.99 9.30
C GLY A 387 6.04 -11.44 10.71
N SER A 388 6.48 -10.21 10.96
CA SER A 388 6.25 -9.54 12.25
C SER A 388 4.78 -9.28 12.55
N ALA A 389 3.96 -9.01 11.51
CA ALA A 389 2.52 -8.87 11.64
C ALA A 389 1.85 -10.21 11.98
N PHE A 390 2.27 -11.33 11.38
CA PHE A 390 1.80 -12.67 11.79
C PHE A 390 2.13 -13.00 13.25
N ALA A 391 3.28 -12.55 13.76
CA ALA A 391 3.66 -12.77 15.15
C ALA A 391 2.76 -12.02 16.16
N ARG A 392 2.00 -11.01 15.71
CA ARG A 392 1.13 -10.15 16.52
C ARG A 392 -0.34 -10.14 16.05
N MET A 393 -0.70 -11.10 15.18
CA MET A 393 -2.06 -11.34 14.70
C MET A 393 -2.91 -11.98 15.81
N HIS A 394 -3.99 -11.33 16.21
CA HIS A 394 -4.89 -11.78 17.27
C HIS A 394 -6.14 -12.44 16.69
N LEU A 395 -6.16 -13.77 16.60
CA LEU A 395 -7.39 -14.52 16.29
C LEU A 395 -8.20 -14.74 17.58
N PRO A 396 -9.47 -14.30 17.66
CA PRO A 396 -10.32 -14.55 18.83
C PRO A 396 -10.59 -16.05 18.98
N ARG A 397 -10.67 -16.50 20.24
CA ARG A 397 -11.02 -17.89 20.60
C ARG A 397 -12.43 -17.90 21.22
N PRO A 398 -13.36 -18.77 20.79
CA PRO A 398 -13.25 -19.72 19.66
C PRO A 398 -13.23 -19.02 18.29
N ILE A 399 -12.64 -19.68 17.30
CA ILE A 399 -12.32 -19.11 15.96
C ILE A 399 -13.56 -18.64 15.17
N TRP A 400 -14.75 -19.16 15.48
CA TRP A 400 -16.02 -18.71 14.91
C TRP A 400 -16.40 -17.25 15.27
N LYS A 401 -15.72 -16.63 16.24
CA LYS A 401 -15.81 -15.19 16.53
C LYS A 401 -14.96 -14.32 15.59
N ALA A 402 -14.06 -14.91 14.80
CA ALA A 402 -13.27 -14.19 13.81
C ALA A 402 -14.17 -13.76 12.61
N PRO A 403 -13.77 -12.75 11.82
CA PRO A 403 -14.49 -12.33 10.61
C PRO A 403 -14.36 -13.33 9.45
N LEU A 404 -14.66 -14.61 9.70
CA LEU A 404 -14.46 -15.72 8.75
C LEU A 404 -15.23 -15.50 7.44
N GLY A 405 -16.45 -14.96 7.52
CA GLY A 405 -17.28 -14.69 6.33
C GLY A 405 -16.59 -13.75 5.33
N SER A 406 -16.04 -12.63 5.81
CA SER A 406 -15.32 -11.69 4.93
C SER A 406 -13.94 -12.20 4.52
N ILE A 407 -13.20 -12.90 5.39
CA ILE A 407 -11.92 -13.54 5.05
C ILE A 407 -12.08 -14.56 3.92
N ILE A 408 -13.07 -15.44 4.02
CA ILE A 408 -13.37 -16.48 3.02
C ILE A 408 -13.89 -15.83 1.74
N SER A 409 -14.90 -14.96 1.81
CA SER A 409 -15.45 -14.31 0.62
C SER A 409 -14.43 -13.43 -0.11
N MET A 410 -13.52 -12.77 0.60
CA MET A 410 -12.41 -12.02 -0.01
C MET A 410 -11.42 -12.93 -0.74
N SER A 411 -11.11 -14.09 -0.16
CA SER A 411 -10.23 -15.08 -0.76
C SER A 411 -10.85 -15.66 -2.04
N ILE A 412 -12.13 -16.03 -2.00
CA ILE A 412 -12.86 -16.50 -3.19
C ILE A 412 -12.98 -15.40 -4.25
N ALA A 413 -13.31 -14.16 -3.86
CA ALA A 413 -13.48 -13.05 -4.80
C ALA A 413 -12.17 -12.69 -5.53
N LYS A 414 -11.04 -12.59 -4.82
CA LYS A 414 -9.74 -12.28 -5.44
C LYS A 414 -9.09 -13.49 -6.13
N MET A 415 -9.20 -14.70 -5.57
CA MET A 415 -8.43 -15.87 -6.05
C MET A 415 -9.20 -16.79 -7.01
N VAL A 416 -10.53 -16.66 -7.11
CA VAL A 416 -11.37 -17.50 -7.97
C VAL A 416 -12.22 -16.66 -8.92
N ILE A 417 -13.00 -15.71 -8.41
CA ILE A 417 -13.93 -14.92 -9.24
C ILE A 417 -13.17 -13.95 -10.16
N LEU A 418 -12.21 -13.18 -9.62
CA LEU A 418 -11.43 -12.23 -10.42
C LEU A 418 -10.64 -12.91 -11.57
N PRO A 419 -9.98 -14.06 -11.40
CA PRO A 419 -9.33 -14.75 -12.52
C PRO A 419 -10.28 -15.33 -13.57
N ILE A 420 -11.44 -15.84 -13.18
CA ILE A 420 -12.47 -16.29 -14.14
C ILE A 420 -12.96 -15.11 -14.99
N LEU A 421 -13.19 -13.95 -14.36
CA LEU A 421 -13.56 -12.73 -15.08
C LEU A 421 -12.40 -12.19 -15.93
N ALA A 422 -11.15 -12.30 -15.49
CA ALA A 422 -9.96 -11.89 -16.24
C ALA A 422 -9.82 -12.65 -17.57
N VAL A 423 -10.06 -13.96 -17.57
CA VAL A 423 -10.14 -14.77 -18.80
C VAL A 423 -11.17 -14.19 -19.77
N LEU A 424 -12.40 -13.95 -19.30
CA LEU A 424 -13.49 -13.43 -20.12
C LEU A 424 -13.22 -12.00 -20.63
N ILE A 425 -12.65 -11.14 -19.79
CA ILE A 425 -12.25 -9.76 -20.12
C ILE A 425 -11.17 -9.76 -21.21
N VAL A 426 -10.10 -10.55 -21.05
CA VAL A 426 -9.01 -10.60 -22.04
C VAL A 426 -9.46 -11.25 -23.35
N GLN A 427 -10.32 -12.28 -23.30
CA GLN A 427 -10.95 -12.84 -24.50
C GLN A 427 -11.80 -11.78 -25.23
N ALA A 428 -12.65 -11.03 -24.53
CA ALA A 428 -13.47 -9.98 -25.14
C ALA A 428 -12.63 -8.82 -25.70
N LEU A 429 -11.58 -8.39 -24.99
CA LEU A 429 -10.66 -7.35 -25.46
C LEU A 429 -9.81 -7.79 -26.67
N THR A 430 -9.58 -9.11 -26.82
CA THR A 430 -8.95 -9.68 -28.02
C THR A 430 -9.94 -9.74 -29.20
N TYR A 431 -11.10 -10.38 -29.01
CA TYR A 431 -11.95 -10.82 -30.14
C TYR A 431 -13.19 -9.95 -30.41
N HIS A 432 -13.54 -9.01 -29.52
CA HIS A 432 -14.72 -8.15 -29.69
C HIS A 432 -14.40 -6.65 -29.75
N THR A 433 -13.30 -6.18 -29.14
CA THR A 433 -12.88 -4.77 -29.27
C THR A 433 -11.60 -4.56 -30.09
N GLY A 434 -10.84 -5.62 -30.37
CA GLY A 434 -9.56 -5.53 -31.08
C GLY A 434 -8.47 -4.74 -30.33
N MET A 435 -8.63 -4.53 -29.02
CA MET A 435 -7.65 -3.81 -28.19
C MET A 435 -6.40 -4.64 -27.88
N LEU A 436 -6.47 -5.96 -28.00
CA LEU A 436 -5.34 -6.88 -27.83
C LEU A 436 -5.12 -7.67 -29.11
N ASP A 437 -3.88 -7.75 -29.59
CA ASP A 437 -3.52 -8.60 -30.73
C ASP A 437 -3.75 -10.09 -30.37
N PRO A 438 -4.58 -10.84 -31.12
CA PRO A 438 -4.74 -12.28 -30.92
C PRO A 438 -3.42 -13.07 -30.96
N ASN A 439 -2.42 -12.59 -31.70
CA ASN A 439 -1.13 -13.23 -31.88
C ASN A 439 -0.17 -13.00 -30.70
N ASP A 440 -0.33 -11.94 -29.91
CA ASP A 440 0.52 -11.69 -28.75
C ASP A 440 0.08 -12.56 -27.56
N LYS A 441 0.56 -13.80 -27.58
CA LYS A 441 0.35 -14.78 -26.52
C LYS A 441 1.00 -14.35 -25.20
N VAL A 442 2.11 -13.60 -25.23
CA VAL A 442 2.82 -13.16 -24.01
C VAL A 442 1.98 -12.11 -23.29
N LEU A 443 1.51 -11.08 -24.01
CA LEU A 443 0.63 -10.04 -23.47
C LEU A 443 -0.66 -10.65 -22.91
N ARG A 444 -1.32 -11.52 -23.70
CA ARG A 444 -2.57 -12.18 -23.28
C ARG A 444 -2.37 -13.08 -22.06
N PHE A 445 -1.23 -13.78 -21.97
CA PHE A 445 -0.86 -14.57 -20.79
C PHE A 445 -0.65 -13.68 -19.56
N VAL A 446 0.20 -12.66 -19.65
CA VAL A 446 0.49 -11.70 -18.56
C VAL A 446 -0.80 -11.05 -18.05
N ALA A 447 -1.65 -10.57 -18.98
CA ALA A 447 -2.89 -9.88 -18.65
C ALA A 447 -3.89 -10.74 -17.87
N ILE A 448 -3.96 -12.05 -18.12
CA ILE A 448 -4.80 -12.97 -17.32
C ILE A 448 -4.07 -13.37 -16.03
N PHE A 449 -2.79 -13.76 -16.12
CA PHE A 449 -1.99 -14.26 -15.00
C PHE A 449 -1.95 -13.28 -13.82
N LEU A 450 -1.85 -11.96 -14.07
CA LEU A 450 -1.81 -10.93 -13.03
C LEU A 450 -3.14 -10.70 -12.30
N SER A 451 -4.23 -11.35 -12.71
CA SER A 451 -5.46 -11.42 -11.91
C SER A 451 -5.36 -12.40 -10.72
N ALA A 452 -4.54 -13.45 -10.85
CA ALA A 452 -4.45 -14.57 -9.91
C ALA A 452 -3.46 -14.33 -8.76
N VAL A 453 -3.31 -13.08 -8.33
CA VAL A 453 -2.29 -12.66 -7.33
C VAL A 453 -2.94 -11.99 -6.11
N PRO A 454 -2.48 -12.28 -4.89
CA PRO A 454 -3.16 -11.88 -3.64
C PRO A 454 -3.12 -10.37 -3.41
N THR A 455 -3.81 -9.89 -2.37
CA THR A 455 -3.69 -8.54 -1.83
C THR A 455 -2.21 -8.14 -1.64
N ALA A 456 -1.89 -6.89 -1.96
CA ALA A 456 -0.52 -6.39 -1.89
C ALA A 456 0.04 -6.31 -0.47
N THR A 457 1.19 -6.94 -0.25
CA THR A 457 1.91 -6.94 1.03
C THR A 457 2.37 -5.54 1.47
N THR A 458 2.48 -4.60 0.53
CA THR A 458 2.66 -3.16 0.77
C THR A 458 1.69 -2.58 1.80
N GLN A 459 0.45 -3.08 1.82
CA GLN A 459 -0.55 -2.62 2.79
C GLN A 459 -0.16 -2.96 4.24
N VAL A 460 0.68 -3.98 4.49
CA VAL A 460 1.15 -4.33 5.83
C VAL A 460 2.07 -3.24 6.38
N TYR A 461 3.16 -2.91 5.67
CA TYR A 461 4.07 -1.87 6.16
C TYR A 461 3.46 -0.47 6.07
N LEU A 462 2.56 -0.19 5.12
CA LEU A 462 1.73 1.01 5.16
C LEU A 462 0.85 1.06 6.41
N THR A 463 0.33 -0.06 6.88
CA THR A 463 -0.43 -0.12 8.15
C THR A 463 0.51 0.13 9.33
N GLN A 464 1.61 -0.62 9.45
CA GLN A 464 2.58 -0.51 10.55
C GLN A 464 3.23 0.89 10.65
N VAL A 465 3.35 1.63 9.55
CA VAL A 465 3.85 3.02 9.56
C VAL A 465 2.83 4.02 10.11
N HIS A 466 1.54 3.77 9.91
CA HIS A 466 0.46 4.75 10.15
C HIS A 466 -0.50 4.39 11.28
N SER A 467 -0.54 3.15 11.75
CA SER A 467 -1.27 2.79 12.98
C SER A 467 -0.59 3.43 14.21
N PRO A 468 -1.34 3.71 15.30
CA PRO A 468 -0.76 4.34 16.48
C PRO A 468 0.36 3.49 17.07
N ASP A 469 0.08 2.19 17.22
CA ASP A 469 0.85 1.21 17.98
C ASP A 469 2.00 0.57 17.16
N GLY A 470 2.08 0.85 15.86
CA GLY A 470 3.01 0.23 14.91
C GLY A 470 2.57 -1.13 14.37
N ASP A 471 1.35 -1.57 14.69
CA ASP A 471 0.86 -2.91 14.40
C ASP A 471 -0.20 -3.01 13.30
N CYS A 472 -0.42 -4.25 12.84
CA CYS A 472 -1.30 -4.63 11.74
C CYS A 472 -1.91 -6.02 12.01
N PRO A 473 -2.90 -6.15 12.91
CA PRO A 473 -3.38 -7.45 13.36
C PRO A 473 -4.40 -8.10 12.41
N ASP A 474 -5.23 -7.33 11.70
CA ASP A 474 -6.36 -7.85 10.91
C ASP A 474 -5.96 -8.37 9.51
N LEU A 475 -5.25 -7.55 8.74
CA LEU A 475 -4.84 -7.84 7.36
C LEU A 475 -4.12 -9.20 7.19
N PRO A 476 -3.22 -9.63 8.09
CA PRO A 476 -2.55 -10.92 7.95
C PRO A 476 -3.51 -12.11 7.89
N ALA A 477 -4.64 -12.08 8.61
CA ALA A 477 -5.63 -13.15 8.58
C ALA A 477 -6.27 -13.33 7.17
N TYR A 478 -6.50 -12.22 6.46
CA TYR A 478 -6.95 -12.26 5.06
C TYR A 478 -5.85 -12.76 4.12
N LEU A 479 -4.60 -12.36 4.37
CA LEU A 479 -3.46 -12.76 3.54
C LEU A 479 -3.19 -14.27 3.63
N ILE A 480 -3.27 -14.90 4.79
CA ILE A 480 -3.06 -16.37 4.94
C ILE A 480 -3.97 -17.14 3.98
N LEU A 481 -5.28 -16.88 4.02
CA LEU A 481 -6.21 -17.66 3.21
C LEU A 481 -6.06 -17.34 1.71
N GLN A 482 -5.79 -16.09 1.34
CA GLN A 482 -5.47 -15.75 -0.05
C GLN A 482 -4.21 -16.46 -0.56
N TYR A 483 -3.11 -16.47 0.22
CA TYR A 483 -1.89 -17.18 -0.16
C TYR A 483 -2.10 -18.69 -0.24
N VAL A 484 -2.94 -19.29 0.62
CA VAL A 484 -3.35 -20.71 0.50
C VAL A 484 -4.12 -20.97 -0.79
N PHE A 485 -5.11 -20.14 -1.12
CA PHE A 485 -5.87 -20.27 -2.38
C PHE A 485 -4.99 -20.07 -3.62
N MET A 486 -3.99 -19.17 -3.56
CA MET A 486 -3.03 -18.91 -4.64
C MET A 486 -2.27 -20.17 -5.08
N PHE A 487 -1.91 -21.09 -4.17
CA PHE A 487 -1.28 -22.37 -4.52
C PHE A 487 -2.14 -23.23 -5.46
N GLY A 488 -3.48 -23.11 -5.38
CA GLY A 488 -4.40 -23.82 -6.27
C GLY A 488 -4.77 -23.01 -7.51
N SER A 489 -5.17 -21.75 -7.35
CA SER A 489 -5.69 -20.94 -8.45
C SER A 489 -4.61 -20.56 -9.46
N MET A 490 -3.40 -20.23 -9.01
CA MET A 490 -2.33 -19.74 -9.90
C MET A 490 -1.85 -20.82 -10.89
N PRO A 491 -1.63 -22.10 -10.51
CA PRO A 491 -1.39 -23.18 -11.47
C PRO A 491 -2.59 -23.50 -12.36
N ILE A 492 -3.83 -23.48 -11.84
CA ILE A 492 -5.04 -23.77 -12.64
C ILE A 492 -5.22 -22.72 -13.74
N VAL A 493 -5.11 -21.43 -13.40
CA VAL A 493 -5.18 -20.32 -14.37
C VAL A 493 -4.04 -20.41 -15.37
N THR A 494 -2.82 -20.71 -14.93
CA THR A 494 -1.66 -20.90 -15.82
C THR A 494 -1.91 -22.02 -16.83
N ALA A 495 -2.33 -23.21 -16.38
CA ALA A 495 -2.57 -24.36 -17.25
C ALA A 495 -3.73 -24.12 -18.23
N TYR A 496 -4.82 -23.51 -17.77
CA TYR A 496 -5.95 -23.14 -18.62
C TYR A 496 -5.53 -22.15 -19.71
N VAL A 497 -4.83 -21.06 -19.34
CA VAL A 497 -4.46 -20.01 -20.30
C VAL A 497 -3.40 -20.52 -21.29
N LEU A 498 -2.46 -21.37 -20.88
CA LEU A 498 -1.53 -22.02 -21.80
C LEU A 498 -2.27 -22.85 -22.86
N ASN A 499 -3.21 -23.70 -22.46
CA ASN A 499 -4.03 -24.50 -23.38
C ASN A 499 -5.02 -23.66 -24.22
N GLN A 500 -5.33 -22.44 -23.79
CA GLN A 500 -6.19 -21.50 -24.52
C GLN A 500 -5.40 -20.58 -25.48
N LEU A 501 -4.08 -20.61 -25.43
CA LEU A 501 -3.18 -19.80 -26.26
C LEU A 501 -2.30 -20.65 -27.20
N PHE A 502 -2.02 -21.91 -26.89
CA PHE A 502 -1.12 -22.80 -27.64
C PHE A 502 -1.78 -24.14 -27.97
#